data_AF-A0A1V6F2G8-F1
#
_entry.id   AF-A0A1V6F2G8-F1
#
_cell.length_a   1.000
_cell.length_b   1.000
_cell.length_c   1.000
_cell.angle_alpha   90.00
_cell.angle_beta   90.00
_cell.angle_gamma   90.00
#
_symmetry.space_group_name_H-M   'P 1'
#
loop_
_entity.id
_entity.type
_entity.pdbx_description
1 polymer ?
#
loop_
_entity_poly.entity_id
_entity_poly.type
_entity_poly.pdbx_seq_one_letter_code
_entity_poly.pdbx_strand_id
1 'polypeptide(L)'
;MHRNMYRKPCSLFSIALMLAMPGAMAWGPSTHAYIASCVTGGRNLSVLFGAMLPDCNAVIRENAAEASALKTLGHRDFDRLVPSALKTGFMTHNAEWGADYYAHSIYSKTPPEEYSVRKFRQLSDEFGITVSQAEDVIEMCVDIQIRLLLGPSWGALIERAAKASGEAHEQALVDAYAAELAARVPGLSREKAETDIRMAVRGYKSLAATLGRQLQSGEEEIHAAIPPVLAMYLDCDGTQAATYYRRGLEITTDCMTEMDRICAAIKTHMPDAAEGEQEEEGETEPEEEKASGTAVVDFCQAFTQVHENPLLQGLDPEFAAFVELLNPATADLNGTFDVNTSGGKLKIEIKGNGVPDAANELGLLARFLNGPESVSLAAGSAVPDHETALAAWRTNLAQLDRDIGPAAALVEAVVPGLKPVLAGFLTLGDGKFTVTSAPSPETPDAPVIASGNGSFGLVAALFATLNTMLAREIGSGFANPGLQCEDYVTLAAFLPEGDADGDGFSNREEYKHATPAICAPQTGTRDEDAAPPLTYSEAALDSRIKPDRQ
;
A
#
# COMPACT_ATOMS: atom_id res chain seq x y z
N MET A 1 -33.11 0.83 25.08
CA MET A 1 -33.03 -0.52 25.67
C MET A 1 -32.03 -1.29 24.83
N HIS A 2 -30.91 -1.67 25.45
CA HIS A 2 -29.71 -2.23 24.84
C HIS A 2 -29.96 -3.33 23.81
N ARG A 3 -29.21 -3.29 22.70
CA ARG A 3 -28.74 -4.50 22.03
C ARG A 3 -27.34 -4.31 21.49
N ASN A 4 -26.38 -4.81 22.26
CA ASN A 4 -25.08 -5.28 21.78
C ASN A 4 -25.28 -6.25 20.62
N MET A 5 -24.47 -6.11 19.57
CA MET A 5 -24.09 -7.21 18.70
C MET A 5 -22.62 -7.04 18.31
N TYR A 6 -21.76 -7.78 19.01
CA TYR A 6 -20.45 -8.20 18.52
C TYR A 6 -20.53 -8.56 17.02
N ARG A 7 -19.71 -7.92 16.18
CA ARG A 7 -19.48 -8.38 14.81
C ARG A 7 -17.98 -8.59 14.58
N LYS A 8 -17.72 -9.78 14.05
CA LYS A 8 -16.45 -10.47 13.80
C LYS A 8 -15.54 -9.69 12.84
N PRO A 9 -14.22 -9.95 12.88
CA PRO A 9 -13.21 -9.17 12.14
C PRO A 9 -13.45 -9.24 10.63
N CYS A 10 -13.55 -8.07 9.99
CA CYS A 10 -13.42 -7.94 8.54
C CYS A 10 -12.01 -8.39 8.14
N SER A 11 -11.92 -9.30 7.19
CA SER A 11 -10.65 -9.89 6.74
C SER A 11 -9.78 -8.88 5.97
N LEU A 12 -8.47 -9.02 6.21
CA LEU A 12 -7.27 -8.40 5.63
C LEU A 12 -7.19 -8.42 4.08
N PHE A 13 -8.25 -8.72 3.37
CA PHE A 13 -8.22 -8.81 1.91
C PHE A 13 -9.02 -7.69 1.24
N SER A 14 -9.87 -7.02 2.01
CA SER A 14 -10.89 -6.11 1.49
C SER A 14 -10.23 -4.88 0.88
N ILE A 15 -9.45 -4.15 1.66
CA ILE A 15 -9.37 -2.71 1.44
C ILE A 15 -8.46 -2.31 0.27
N ALA A 16 -7.49 -3.13 -0.16
CA ALA A 16 -6.65 -2.79 -1.31
C ALA A 16 -7.35 -2.85 -2.68
N LEU A 17 -8.49 -3.52 -2.74
CA LEU A 17 -9.43 -3.45 -3.85
C LEU A 17 -10.02 -2.03 -4.00
N MET A 18 -10.07 -1.22 -2.91
CA MET A 18 -10.56 0.16 -2.91
C MET A 18 -9.62 1.21 -3.51
N LEU A 19 -8.32 0.93 -3.58
CA LEU A 19 -7.40 1.89 -4.20
C LEU A 19 -7.06 1.52 -5.64
N ALA A 20 -7.19 0.24 -6.01
CA ALA A 20 -7.03 -0.21 -7.39
C ALA A 20 -8.25 0.09 -8.29
N MET A 21 -9.38 0.50 -7.72
CA MET A 21 -10.61 0.80 -8.49
C MET A 21 -11.26 2.13 -8.11
N PRO A 22 -10.61 3.29 -8.31
CA PRO A 22 -11.31 4.56 -8.08
C PRO A 22 -12.60 4.57 -8.91
N GLY A 23 -13.73 4.94 -8.31
CA GLY A 23 -15.05 4.83 -8.95
C GLY A 23 -15.03 5.34 -10.39
N ALA A 24 -15.54 4.52 -11.32
CA ALA A 24 -15.50 4.68 -12.78
C ALA A 24 -14.16 4.38 -13.49
N MET A 25 -13.50 3.29 -13.11
CA MET A 25 -12.78 2.45 -14.09
C MET A 25 -13.87 1.76 -14.93
N ALA A 26 -13.64 1.43 -16.20
CA ALA A 26 -14.36 0.29 -16.77
C ALA A 26 -13.93 -0.98 -16.03
N TRP A 27 -14.23 -2.15 -16.60
CA TRP A 27 -13.62 -3.45 -16.26
C TRP A 27 -12.36 -3.36 -15.38
N GLY A 28 -12.32 -4.08 -14.27
CA GLY A 28 -11.17 -4.03 -13.37
C GLY A 28 -9.84 -4.47 -14.03
N PRO A 29 -8.69 -4.20 -13.39
CA PRO A 29 -7.38 -4.46 -13.99
C PRO A 29 -7.16 -5.93 -14.35
N SER A 30 -7.77 -6.88 -13.62
CA SER A 30 -7.70 -8.31 -13.95
C SER A 30 -8.36 -8.62 -15.30
N THR A 31 -9.53 -8.02 -15.55
CA THR A 31 -10.25 -8.15 -16.82
C THR A 31 -9.51 -7.50 -17.97
N HIS A 32 -8.94 -6.30 -17.80
CA HIS A 32 -8.12 -5.67 -18.83
C HIS A 32 -6.89 -6.50 -19.19
N ALA A 33 -6.16 -7.00 -18.18
CA ALA A 33 -5.02 -7.89 -18.41
C ALA A 33 -5.45 -9.18 -19.13
N TYR A 34 -6.61 -9.74 -18.80
CA TYR A 34 -7.13 -10.94 -19.46
C TYR A 34 -7.41 -10.68 -20.94
N ILE A 35 -8.15 -9.61 -21.24
CA ILE A 35 -8.51 -9.23 -22.60
C ILE A 35 -7.23 -8.99 -23.42
N ALA A 36 -6.23 -8.30 -22.86
CA ALA A 36 -4.96 -8.07 -23.56
C ALA A 36 -4.20 -9.37 -23.83
N SER A 37 -4.15 -10.28 -22.85
CA SER A 37 -3.55 -11.61 -23.01
C SER A 37 -4.22 -12.40 -24.14
N CYS A 38 -5.55 -12.36 -24.17
CA CYS A 38 -6.40 -13.06 -25.12
C CYS A 38 -6.28 -12.48 -26.55
N VAL A 39 -6.26 -11.15 -26.68
CA VAL A 39 -6.11 -10.45 -27.97
C VAL A 39 -4.71 -10.66 -28.56
N THR A 40 -3.66 -10.62 -27.74
CA THR A 40 -2.28 -10.84 -28.21
C THR A 40 -1.90 -12.31 -28.34
N GLY A 41 -2.67 -13.22 -27.73
CA GLY A 41 -2.36 -14.64 -27.65
C GLY A 41 -1.20 -14.96 -26.71
N GLY A 42 -0.96 -14.11 -25.71
CA GLY A 42 0.30 -14.02 -25.01
C GLY A 42 0.24 -13.51 -23.57
N ARG A 43 1.38 -13.49 -22.87
CA ARG A 43 1.53 -13.06 -21.46
C ARG A 43 2.69 -12.08 -21.24
N ASN A 44 3.08 -11.35 -22.28
CA ASN A 44 4.09 -10.30 -22.18
C ASN A 44 3.73 -9.28 -21.08
N LEU A 45 4.63 -9.07 -20.13
CA LEU A 45 4.39 -8.28 -18.93
C LEU A 45 4.04 -6.81 -19.23
N SER A 46 4.71 -6.21 -20.21
CA SER A 46 4.45 -4.83 -20.64
C SER A 46 3.12 -4.69 -21.36
N VAL A 47 2.67 -5.70 -22.11
CA VAL A 47 1.31 -5.75 -22.67
C VAL A 47 0.27 -5.80 -21.54
N LEU A 48 0.45 -6.70 -20.56
CA LEU A 48 -0.50 -6.86 -19.47
C LEU A 48 -0.59 -5.59 -18.61
N PHE A 49 0.56 -5.02 -18.23
CA PHE A 49 0.59 -3.76 -17.49
C PHE A 49 0.03 -2.60 -18.31
N GLY A 50 0.39 -2.52 -19.59
CA GLY A 50 -0.10 -1.50 -20.51
C GLY A 50 -1.62 -1.50 -20.67
N ALA A 51 -2.28 -2.65 -20.57
CA ALA A 51 -3.74 -2.73 -20.64
C ALA A 51 -4.47 -2.19 -19.40
N MET A 52 -3.81 -2.20 -18.25
CA MET A 52 -4.32 -1.65 -17.00
C MET A 52 -3.98 -0.15 -16.86
N LEU A 53 -2.84 0.27 -17.39
CA LEU A 53 -2.25 1.59 -17.18
C LEU A 53 -3.11 2.83 -17.56
N PRO A 54 -4.03 2.80 -18.56
CA PRO A 54 -4.82 3.98 -18.92
C PRO A 54 -5.60 4.61 -17.76
N ASP A 55 -5.90 3.83 -16.74
CA ASP A 55 -6.59 4.25 -15.52
C ASP A 55 -5.67 4.89 -14.46
N CYS A 56 -4.37 5.05 -14.74
CA CYS A 56 -3.46 5.71 -13.81
C CYS A 56 -3.86 7.17 -13.50
N ASN A 57 -4.71 7.78 -14.35
CA ASN A 57 -5.30 9.09 -14.08
C ASN A 57 -6.00 9.17 -12.73
N ALA A 58 -6.49 8.05 -12.22
CA ALA A 58 -7.25 7.99 -10.98
C ALA A 58 -6.36 8.12 -9.72
N VAL A 59 -5.04 8.09 -9.89
CA VAL A 59 -4.06 8.45 -8.85
C VAL A 59 -3.99 9.98 -8.66
N ILE A 60 -4.33 10.77 -9.67
CA ILE A 60 -4.35 12.25 -9.58
C ILE A 60 -5.63 12.69 -8.88
N ARG A 61 -5.54 13.02 -7.58
CA ARG A 61 -6.71 13.37 -6.74
C ARG A 61 -6.91 14.87 -6.56
N GLU A 62 -5.83 15.63 -6.53
CA GLU A 62 -5.85 17.05 -6.16
C GLU A 62 -6.31 17.96 -7.31
N ASN A 63 -6.22 17.49 -8.55
CA ASN A 63 -6.56 18.26 -9.74
C ASN A 63 -7.50 17.47 -10.66
N ALA A 64 -8.81 17.63 -10.44
CA ALA A 64 -9.84 16.94 -11.23
C ALA A 64 -9.78 17.26 -12.74
N ALA A 65 -9.37 18.48 -13.11
CA ALA A 65 -9.23 18.87 -14.51
C ALA A 65 -8.08 18.11 -15.20
N GLU A 66 -6.96 17.96 -14.48
CA GLU A 66 -5.82 17.18 -14.94
C GLU A 66 -6.11 15.69 -15.00
N ALA A 67 -6.72 15.12 -13.96
CA ALA A 67 -7.15 13.73 -13.95
C ALA A 67 -8.09 13.43 -15.12
N SER A 68 -9.07 14.30 -15.39
CA SER A 68 -9.99 14.15 -16.52
C SER A 68 -9.30 14.29 -17.89
N ALA A 69 -8.32 15.20 -18.01
CA ALA A 69 -7.56 15.37 -19.24
C ALA A 69 -6.65 14.17 -19.51
N LEU A 70 -5.98 13.65 -18.49
CA LEU A 70 -5.15 12.44 -18.58
C LEU A 70 -6.00 11.20 -18.88
N LYS A 71 -7.18 11.05 -18.27
CA LYS A 71 -8.15 9.99 -18.63
C LYS A 71 -8.44 10.02 -20.12
N THR A 72 -8.75 11.20 -20.67
CA THR A 72 -9.04 11.34 -22.11
C THR A 72 -7.84 10.94 -22.97
N LEU A 73 -6.63 11.36 -22.59
CA LEU A 73 -5.39 11.02 -23.29
C LEU A 73 -5.14 9.51 -23.28
N GLY A 74 -5.27 8.87 -22.11
CA GLY A 74 -5.05 7.44 -21.93
C GLY A 74 -6.09 6.58 -22.65
N HIS A 75 -7.35 7.01 -22.65
CA HIS A 75 -8.45 6.18 -23.16
C HIS A 75 -8.73 6.36 -24.67
N ARG A 76 -8.28 7.48 -25.28
CA ARG A 76 -8.56 7.80 -26.70
C ARG A 76 -7.33 8.16 -27.53
N ASP A 77 -6.32 8.80 -26.94
CA ASP A 77 -5.16 9.31 -27.67
C ASP A 77 -3.94 8.37 -27.57
N PHE A 78 -4.15 7.06 -27.51
CA PHE A 78 -3.11 6.02 -27.45
C PHE A 78 -2.13 6.06 -28.63
N ASP A 79 -2.53 6.65 -29.77
CA ASP A 79 -1.65 6.79 -30.93
C ASP A 79 -0.43 7.68 -30.69
N ARG A 80 -0.46 8.52 -29.65
CA ARG A 80 0.68 9.34 -29.21
C ARG A 80 1.80 8.51 -28.60
N LEU A 81 1.52 7.32 -28.10
CA LEU A 81 2.55 6.39 -27.66
C LEU A 81 3.33 5.87 -28.87
N VAL A 82 4.65 5.75 -28.70
CA VAL A 82 5.50 5.08 -29.69
C VAL A 82 5.17 3.59 -29.75
N PRO A 83 5.28 2.93 -30.92
CA PRO A 83 5.06 1.49 -31.04
C PRO A 83 5.90 0.70 -30.04
N SER A 84 5.25 -0.09 -29.19
CA SER A 84 5.88 -0.91 -28.14
C SER A 84 4.89 -1.97 -27.62
N ALA A 85 5.40 -2.92 -26.83
CA ALA A 85 4.55 -3.87 -26.09
C ALA A 85 3.58 -3.14 -25.14
N LEU A 86 4.05 -2.09 -24.45
CA LEU A 86 3.22 -1.24 -23.61
C LEU A 86 2.05 -0.63 -24.40
N LYS A 87 2.32 0.01 -25.55
CA LYS A 87 1.28 0.58 -26.42
C LYS A 87 0.28 -0.48 -26.86
N THR A 88 0.74 -1.68 -27.20
CA THR A 88 -0.14 -2.78 -27.63
C THR A 88 -1.14 -3.13 -26.53
N GLY A 89 -0.70 -3.24 -25.28
CA GLY A 89 -1.60 -3.40 -24.14
C GLY A 89 -2.57 -2.23 -24.00
N PHE A 90 -2.03 -1.01 -24.01
CA PHE A 90 -2.76 0.25 -23.87
C PHE A 90 -3.91 0.40 -24.88
N MET A 91 -3.69 -0.05 -26.13
CA MET A 91 -4.70 -0.05 -27.18
C MET A 91 -5.88 -0.98 -26.92
N THR A 92 -5.69 -2.10 -26.20
CA THR A 92 -6.80 -3.02 -25.88
C THR A 92 -7.79 -2.41 -24.90
N HIS A 93 -7.34 -1.44 -24.08
CA HIS A 93 -8.16 -0.75 -23.10
C HIS A 93 -9.17 0.21 -23.75
N ASN A 94 -8.72 1.04 -24.70
CA ASN A 94 -9.48 1.97 -25.56
C ASN A 94 -11.01 2.17 -25.32
N ALA A 95 -11.43 3.43 -25.13
CA ALA A 95 -12.82 3.85 -24.87
C ALA A 95 -13.72 4.11 -26.10
N GLU A 96 -13.25 3.81 -27.31
CA GLU A 96 -14.00 3.93 -28.58
C GLU A 96 -14.41 2.59 -29.18
N TRP A 97 -13.58 1.55 -29.03
CA TRP A 97 -13.83 0.21 -29.56
C TRP A 97 -13.20 -0.93 -28.72
N GLY A 98 -12.40 -0.59 -27.70
CA GLY A 98 -11.71 -1.54 -26.83
C GLY A 98 -12.54 -2.04 -25.66
N ALA A 99 -11.85 -2.54 -24.64
CA ALA A 99 -12.46 -3.09 -23.44
C ALA A 99 -13.30 -2.05 -22.66
N ASP A 100 -12.80 -0.82 -22.52
CA ASP A 100 -13.47 0.26 -21.80
C ASP A 100 -14.73 0.73 -22.52
N TYR A 101 -14.68 0.81 -23.86
CA TYR A 101 -15.88 1.08 -24.67
C TYR A 101 -17.01 0.09 -24.36
N TYR A 102 -16.66 -1.19 -24.27
CA TYR A 102 -17.61 -2.27 -24.04
C TYR A 102 -18.21 -2.24 -22.62
N ALA A 103 -17.39 -1.95 -21.60
CA ALA A 103 -17.89 -1.79 -20.24
C ALA A 103 -18.87 -0.61 -20.15
N HIS A 104 -18.46 0.54 -20.67
CA HIS A 104 -19.19 1.81 -20.54
C HIS A 104 -20.29 2.03 -21.60
N SER A 105 -20.61 1.04 -22.44
CA SER A 105 -21.57 1.20 -23.54
C SER A 105 -22.99 1.58 -23.05
N ILE A 106 -23.27 1.32 -21.77
CA ILE A 106 -24.47 1.75 -21.05
C ILE A 106 -24.69 3.26 -21.04
N TYR A 107 -23.62 4.06 -21.12
CA TYR A 107 -23.66 5.53 -21.10
C TYR A 107 -23.74 6.14 -22.51
N SER A 108 -23.77 5.32 -23.55
CA SER A 108 -23.98 5.82 -24.91
C SER A 108 -25.42 6.32 -25.10
N LYS A 109 -25.64 7.17 -26.13
CA LYS A 109 -26.98 7.73 -26.43
C LYS A 109 -28.03 6.65 -26.71
N THR A 110 -27.59 5.51 -27.24
CA THR A 110 -28.44 4.37 -27.56
C THR A 110 -27.70 3.11 -27.10
N PRO A 111 -27.78 2.76 -25.80
CA PRO A 111 -27.03 1.64 -25.25
C PRO A 111 -27.36 0.34 -25.96
N PRO A 112 -26.35 -0.39 -26.48
CA PRO A 112 -26.57 -1.70 -27.06
C PRO A 112 -26.97 -2.69 -25.96
N GLU A 113 -27.73 -3.74 -26.29
CA GLU A 113 -28.06 -4.82 -25.35
C GLU A 113 -26.89 -5.80 -25.19
N GLU A 114 -25.72 -5.26 -24.85
CA GLU A 114 -24.50 -6.02 -24.57
C GLU A 114 -24.58 -6.72 -23.21
N TYR A 115 -23.68 -7.67 -22.96
CA TYR A 115 -23.67 -8.41 -21.71
C TYR A 115 -23.52 -7.48 -20.50
N SER A 116 -22.56 -6.55 -20.51
CA SER A 116 -22.35 -5.54 -19.46
C SER A 116 -23.66 -4.80 -19.16
N VAL A 117 -24.24 -4.17 -20.18
CA VAL A 117 -25.53 -3.45 -20.14
C VAL A 117 -26.65 -4.29 -19.53
N ARG A 118 -26.82 -5.54 -19.98
CA ARG A 118 -27.88 -6.42 -19.47
C ARG A 118 -27.67 -6.77 -17.99
N LYS A 119 -26.44 -7.06 -17.56
CA LYS A 119 -26.16 -7.41 -16.15
C LYS A 119 -26.28 -6.18 -15.24
N PHE A 120 -25.81 -5.01 -15.68
CA PHE A 120 -25.95 -3.76 -14.93
C PHE A 120 -27.42 -3.42 -14.69
N ARG A 121 -28.24 -3.46 -15.75
CA ARG A 121 -29.69 -3.21 -15.63
C ARG A 121 -30.38 -4.26 -14.78
N GLN A 122 -30.05 -5.54 -14.96
CA GLN A 122 -30.61 -6.60 -14.14
C GLN A 122 -30.37 -6.34 -12.64
N LEU A 123 -29.13 -6.05 -12.24
CA LEU A 123 -28.79 -5.82 -10.84
C LEU A 123 -29.41 -4.50 -10.32
N SER A 124 -29.39 -3.45 -11.13
CA SER A 124 -30.01 -2.15 -10.83
C SER A 124 -31.52 -2.29 -10.60
N ASP A 125 -32.24 -3.00 -11.49
CA ASP A 125 -33.67 -3.22 -11.39
C ASP A 125 -34.05 -4.12 -10.21
N GLU A 126 -33.26 -5.18 -9.95
CA GLU A 126 -33.52 -6.14 -8.85
C GLU A 126 -33.39 -5.48 -7.46
N PHE A 127 -32.44 -4.54 -7.29
CA PHE A 127 -32.14 -3.93 -5.99
C PHE A 127 -32.51 -2.46 -5.86
N GLY A 128 -32.94 -1.80 -6.93
CA GLY A 128 -33.24 -0.37 -6.94
C GLY A 128 -32.01 0.53 -6.72
N ILE A 129 -30.81 0.04 -7.07
CA ILE A 129 -29.57 0.82 -7.06
C ILE A 129 -29.35 1.53 -8.39
N THR A 130 -28.49 2.55 -8.42
CA THR A 130 -28.16 3.22 -9.68
C THR A 130 -27.40 2.29 -10.63
N VAL A 131 -27.43 2.60 -11.93
CA VAL A 131 -26.69 1.83 -12.94
C VAL A 131 -25.18 1.86 -12.68
N SER A 132 -24.64 3.01 -12.26
CA SER A 132 -23.22 3.14 -11.88
C SER A 132 -22.85 2.25 -10.68
N GLN A 133 -23.70 2.21 -9.65
CA GLN A 133 -23.50 1.29 -8.53
C GLN A 133 -23.59 -0.19 -8.96
N ALA A 134 -24.46 -0.50 -9.92
CA ALA A 134 -24.57 -1.86 -10.45
C ALA A 134 -23.35 -2.24 -11.31
N GLU A 135 -22.80 -1.30 -12.05
CA GLU A 135 -21.54 -1.43 -12.79
C GLU A 135 -20.38 -1.76 -11.84
N ASP A 136 -20.16 -0.96 -10.79
CA ASP A 136 -19.11 -1.21 -9.79
C ASP A 136 -19.16 -2.64 -9.22
N VAL A 137 -20.36 -3.16 -8.92
CA VAL A 137 -20.54 -4.52 -8.42
C VAL A 137 -20.21 -5.56 -9.49
N ILE A 138 -20.68 -5.37 -10.72
CA ILE A 138 -20.54 -6.37 -11.77
C ILE A 138 -19.12 -6.44 -12.30
N GLU A 139 -18.43 -5.32 -12.46
CA GLU A 139 -17.02 -5.29 -12.84
C GLU A 139 -16.15 -6.02 -11.81
N MET A 140 -16.41 -5.77 -10.52
CA MET A 140 -15.78 -6.51 -9.43
C MET A 140 -16.04 -8.01 -9.53
N CYS A 141 -17.27 -8.40 -9.81
CA CYS A 141 -17.61 -9.82 -9.95
C CYS A 141 -16.90 -10.46 -11.14
N VAL A 142 -16.79 -9.78 -12.29
CA VAL A 142 -16.10 -10.31 -13.47
C VAL A 142 -14.60 -10.48 -13.21
N ASP A 143 -13.94 -9.52 -12.59
CA ASP A 143 -12.53 -9.62 -12.20
C ASP A 143 -12.25 -10.87 -11.34
N ILE A 144 -13.16 -11.13 -10.38
CA ILE A 144 -13.07 -12.27 -9.48
C ILE A 144 -13.40 -13.57 -10.21
N GLN A 145 -14.41 -13.61 -11.08
CA GLN A 145 -14.72 -14.80 -11.86
C GLN A 145 -13.54 -15.21 -12.74
N ILE A 146 -12.91 -14.25 -13.44
CA ILE A 146 -11.68 -14.49 -14.21
C ILE A 146 -10.60 -15.09 -13.32
N ARG A 147 -10.39 -14.50 -12.13
CA ARG A 147 -9.42 -15.04 -11.19
C ARG A 147 -9.79 -16.46 -10.72
N LEU A 148 -11.02 -16.74 -10.33
CA LEU A 148 -11.42 -18.07 -9.87
C LEU A 148 -11.22 -19.13 -10.96
N LEU A 149 -11.42 -18.77 -12.22
CA LEU A 149 -11.26 -19.67 -13.37
C LEU A 149 -9.80 -19.88 -13.79
N LEU A 150 -8.94 -18.87 -13.66
CA LEU A 150 -7.52 -18.95 -14.06
C LEU A 150 -6.57 -19.38 -12.92
N GLY A 151 -7.05 -19.38 -11.67
CA GLY A 151 -6.26 -19.77 -10.51
C GLY A 151 -5.27 -18.69 -10.00
N PRO A 152 -4.61 -18.93 -8.85
CA PRO A 152 -3.75 -17.96 -8.17
C PRO A 152 -2.56 -17.48 -8.99
N SER A 153 -2.08 -18.29 -9.92
CA SER A 153 -1.04 -17.90 -10.88
C SER A 153 -1.41 -16.68 -11.72
N TRP A 154 -2.70 -16.39 -11.92
CA TRP A 154 -3.14 -15.19 -12.61
C TRP A 154 -2.81 -13.92 -11.81
N GLY A 155 -3.06 -13.94 -10.49
CA GLY A 155 -2.67 -12.85 -9.59
C GLY A 155 -1.16 -12.64 -9.55
N ALA A 156 -0.39 -13.73 -9.50
CA ALA A 156 1.07 -13.67 -9.56
C ALA A 156 1.58 -13.04 -10.87
N LEU A 157 0.91 -13.30 -11.99
CA LEU A 157 1.24 -12.70 -13.28
C LEU A 157 0.95 -11.20 -13.31
N ILE A 158 -0.19 -10.75 -12.79
CA ILE A 158 -0.52 -9.32 -12.65
C ILE A 158 0.51 -8.61 -11.77
N GLU A 159 0.89 -9.23 -10.64
CA GLU A 159 1.91 -8.67 -9.76
C GLU A 159 3.26 -8.52 -10.47
N ARG A 160 3.69 -9.56 -11.19
CA ARG A 160 4.93 -9.52 -12.00
C ARG A 160 4.87 -8.44 -13.07
N ALA A 161 3.75 -8.30 -13.77
CA ALA A 161 3.56 -7.28 -14.80
C ALA A 161 3.72 -5.86 -14.22
N ALA A 162 3.12 -5.60 -13.07
CA ALA A 162 3.28 -4.35 -12.37
C ALA A 162 4.73 -4.13 -11.91
N LYS A 163 5.37 -5.14 -11.31
CA LYS A 163 6.77 -5.05 -10.82
C LYS A 163 7.77 -4.77 -11.96
N ALA A 164 7.58 -5.39 -13.11
CA ALA A 164 8.40 -5.20 -14.32
C ALA A 164 8.27 -3.80 -14.93
N SER A 165 7.19 -3.06 -14.64
CA SER A 165 7.07 -1.68 -15.11
C SER A 165 8.11 -0.76 -14.46
N GLY A 166 8.96 -0.12 -15.27
CA GLY A 166 10.02 0.76 -14.79
C GLY A 166 10.01 2.16 -15.41
N GLU A 167 11.14 2.86 -15.30
CA GLU A 167 11.33 4.24 -15.79
C GLU A 167 11.04 4.39 -17.29
N ALA A 168 11.25 3.34 -18.09
CA ALA A 168 10.95 3.33 -19.51
C ALA A 168 9.44 3.53 -19.79
N HIS A 169 8.56 2.87 -19.03
CA HIS A 169 7.11 3.06 -19.15
C HIS A 169 6.69 4.45 -18.68
N GLU A 170 7.27 4.96 -17.60
CA GLU A 170 7.05 6.32 -17.13
C GLU A 170 7.42 7.34 -18.21
N GLN A 171 8.60 7.19 -18.81
CA GLN A 171 9.09 8.07 -19.87
C GLN A 171 8.22 7.99 -21.12
N ALA A 172 7.76 6.79 -21.50
CA ALA A 172 6.88 6.62 -22.66
C ALA A 172 5.57 7.43 -22.52
N LEU A 173 4.96 7.44 -21.33
CA LEU A 173 3.76 8.24 -21.07
C LEU A 173 4.09 9.73 -20.99
N VAL A 174 5.21 10.12 -20.37
CA VAL A 174 5.67 11.51 -20.34
C VAL A 174 5.85 12.07 -21.75
N ASP A 175 6.57 11.34 -22.60
CA ASP A 175 6.85 11.75 -23.98
C ASP A 175 5.57 11.87 -24.81
N ALA A 176 4.61 10.96 -24.60
CA ALA A 176 3.34 10.98 -25.31
C ALA A 176 2.39 12.09 -24.84
N TYR A 177 2.35 12.36 -23.53
CA TYR A 177 1.23 13.06 -22.91
C TYR A 177 1.58 14.35 -22.17
N ALA A 178 2.78 14.56 -21.63
CA ALA A 178 3.04 15.69 -20.75
C ALA A 178 2.80 17.06 -21.41
N ALA A 179 3.30 17.24 -22.64
CA ALA A 179 3.09 18.49 -23.38
C ALA A 179 1.61 18.73 -23.73
N GLU A 180 0.88 17.67 -24.06
CA GLU A 180 -0.53 17.75 -24.40
C GLU A 180 -1.40 17.98 -23.16
N LEU A 181 -1.08 17.33 -22.04
CA LEU A 181 -1.75 17.50 -20.76
C LEU A 181 -1.61 18.95 -20.27
N ALA A 182 -0.39 19.50 -20.29
CA ALA A 182 -0.14 20.90 -19.95
C ALA A 182 -0.89 21.88 -20.88
N ALA A 183 -1.06 21.55 -22.16
CA ALA A 183 -1.83 22.37 -23.09
C ALA A 183 -3.35 22.31 -22.81
N ARG A 184 -3.87 21.18 -22.31
CA ARG A 184 -5.30 20.98 -22.02
C ARG A 184 -5.74 21.55 -20.67
N VAL A 185 -4.83 21.71 -19.72
CA VAL A 185 -5.13 22.12 -18.34
C VAL A 185 -4.61 23.53 -18.07
N PRO A 186 -5.48 24.55 -17.97
CA PRO A 186 -5.05 25.92 -17.70
C PRO A 186 -4.22 26.03 -16.42
N GLY A 187 -3.01 26.58 -16.54
CA GLY A 187 -2.11 26.81 -15.40
C GLY A 187 -1.19 25.64 -15.05
N LEU A 188 -1.32 24.49 -15.71
CA LEU A 188 -0.40 23.36 -15.55
C LEU A 188 0.85 23.56 -16.40
N SER A 189 2.03 23.58 -15.79
CA SER A 189 3.29 23.62 -16.55
C SER A 189 3.62 22.24 -17.12
N ARG A 190 4.45 22.21 -18.16
CA ARG A 190 4.94 20.94 -18.71
C ARG A 190 5.69 20.14 -17.66
N GLU A 191 6.59 20.76 -16.92
CA GLU A 191 7.41 20.10 -15.89
C GLU A 191 6.56 19.48 -14.77
N LYS A 192 5.48 20.17 -14.37
CA LYS A 192 4.51 19.64 -13.40
C LYS A 192 3.74 18.46 -13.98
N ALA A 193 3.25 18.57 -15.22
CA ALA A 193 2.62 17.45 -15.93
C ALA A 193 3.55 16.22 -16.08
N GLU A 194 4.84 16.43 -16.36
CA GLU A 194 5.83 15.34 -16.40
C GLU A 194 5.95 14.66 -15.04
N THR A 195 6.04 15.44 -13.96
CA THR A 195 6.10 14.92 -12.59
C THR A 195 4.84 14.13 -12.24
N ASP A 196 3.66 14.69 -12.53
CA ASP A 196 2.38 14.10 -12.17
C ASP A 196 2.08 12.82 -12.96
N ILE A 197 2.48 12.75 -14.23
CA ILE A 197 2.41 11.50 -15.00
C ILE A 197 3.28 10.42 -14.38
N ARG A 198 4.53 10.72 -13.98
CA ARG A 198 5.39 9.73 -13.33
C ARG A 198 4.79 9.24 -12.02
N MET A 199 4.27 10.16 -11.21
CA MET A 199 3.62 9.83 -9.95
C MET A 199 2.38 8.97 -10.16
N ALA A 200 1.57 9.28 -11.17
CA ALA A 200 0.42 8.48 -11.55
C ALA A 200 0.81 7.05 -11.96
N VAL A 201 1.83 6.89 -12.81
CA VAL A 201 2.33 5.58 -13.24
C VAL A 201 2.87 4.77 -12.06
N ARG A 202 3.68 5.38 -11.20
CA ARG A 202 4.26 4.72 -10.02
C ARG A 202 3.20 4.33 -8.99
N GLY A 203 2.26 5.22 -8.73
CA GLY A 203 1.13 4.95 -7.85
C GLY A 203 0.29 3.80 -8.38
N TYR A 204 -0.05 3.83 -9.67
CA TYR A 204 -0.83 2.78 -10.31
C TYR A 204 -0.09 1.44 -10.35
N LYS A 205 1.23 1.44 -10.57
CA LYS A 205 2.10 0.25 -10.41
C LYS A 205 1.93 -0.39 -9.04
N SER A 206 1.99 0.40 -7.96
CA SER A 206 1.82 -0.11 -6.59
C SER A 206 0.42 -0.72 -6.38
N LEU A 207 -0.61 -0.10 -6.96
CA LEU A 207 -1.99 -0.60 -6.89
C LEU A 207 -2.18 -1.91 -7.66
N ALA A 208 -1.67 -2.00 -8.88
CA ALA A 208 -1.73 -3.21 -9.70
C ALA A 208 -0.93 -4.37 -9.07
N ALA A 209 0.26 -4.10 -8.51
CA ALA A 209 1.05 -5.11 -7.81
C ALA A 209 0.32 -5.65 -6.58
N THR A 210 -0.37 -4.76 -5.87
CA THR A 210 -1.18 -5.09 -4.71
C THR A 210 -2.39 -5.96 -5.08
N LEU A 211 -3.13 -5.58 -6.11
CA LEU A 211 -4.22 -6.39 -6.65
C LEU A 211 -3.71 -7.78 -7.05
N GLY A 212 -2.56 -7.87 -7.71
CA GLY A 212 -1.95 -9.15 -8.08
C GLY A 212 -1.65 -10.05 -6.87
N ARG A 213 -1.08 -9.51 -5.78
CA ARG A 213 -0.88 -10.25 -4.51
C ARG A 213 -2.19 -10.72 -3.92
N GLN A 214 -3.20 -9.86 -3.94
CA GLN A 214 -4.51 -10.21 -3.43
C GLN A 214 -5.12 -11.36 -4.25
N LEU A 215 -5.12 -11.27 -5.57
CA LEU A 215 -5.68 -12.34 -6.37
C LEU A 215 -4.98 -13.69 -6.09
N GLN A 216 -3.76 -13.77 -5.54
CA GLN A 216 -3.15 -15.05 -5.14
C GLN A 216 -3.80 -15.74 -3.92
N SER A 217 -4.64 -15.04 -3.15
CA SER A 217 -5.27 -15.56 -1.91
C SER A 217 -6.29 -16.68 -2.17
N GLY A 218 -6.71 -17.35 -1.09
CA GLY A 218 -7.72 -18.40 -1.13
C GLY A 218 -9.10 -17.86 -1.52
N GLU A 219 -9.94 -18.70 -2.14
CA GLU A 219 -11.29 -18.32 -2.57
C GLU A 219 -12.17 -17.83 -1.40
N GLU A 220 -12.11 -18.50 -0.25
CA GLU A 220 -12.83 -18.08 0.95
C GLU A 220 -12.38 -16.69 1.43
N GLU A 221 -11.08 -16.40 1.36
CA GLU A 221 -10.51 -15.11 1.76
C GLU A 221 -10.93 -14.00 0.80
N ILE A 222 -10.95 -14.28 -0.51
CA ILE A 222 -11.43 -13.37 -1.55
C ILE A 222 -12.89 -12.97 -1.28
N HIS A 223 -13.77 -13.97 -1.13
CA HIS A 223 -15.20 -13.71 -0.90
C HIS A 223 -15.50 -13.00 0.41
N ALA A 224 -14.70 -13.26 1.46
CA ALA A 224 -14.88 -12.62 2.76
C ALA A 224 -14.60 -11.11 2.74
N ALA A 225 -13.84 -10.64 1.75
CA ALA A 225 -13.28 -9.30 1.77
C ALA A 225 -13.87 -8.32 0.75
N ILE A 226 -14.55 -8.81 -0.27
CA ILE A 226 -15.19 -7.91 -1.23
C ILE A 226 -16.38 -7.15 -0.62
N PRO A 227 -17.24 -7.73 0.25
CA PRO A 227 -18.39 -7.00 0.79
C PRO A 227 -18.05 -5.75 1.61
N PRO A 228 -17.05 -5.74 2.53
CA PRO A 228 -16.63 -4.52 3.21
C PRO A 228 -16.17 -3.40 2.27
N VAL A 229 -15.60 -3.75 1.12
CA VAL A 229 -15.16 -2.79 0.08
C VAL A 229 -16.34 -2.19 -0.63
N LEU A 230 -17.21 -3.05 -1.16
CA LEU A 230 -18.40 -2.61 -1.86
C LEU A 230 -19.30 -1.76 -0.94
N ALA A 231 -19.33 -2.05 0.36
CA ALA A 231 -20.05 -1.23 1.33
C ALA A 231 -19.58 0.24 1.32
N MET A 232 -18.26 0.47 1.25
CA MET A 232 -17.70 1.83 1.20
C MET A 232 -17.98 2.51 -0.14
N TYR A 233 -17.78 1.82 -1.27
CA TYR A 233 -18.07 2.37 -2.60
C TYR A 233 -19.52 2.75 -2.80
N LEU A 234 -20.41 1.88 -2.35
CA LEU A 234 -21.84 2.02 -2.59
C LEU A 234 -22.53 2.88 -1.51
N ASP A 235 -21.78 3.37 -0.52
CA ASP A 235 -22.28 4.06 0.67
C ASP A 235 -23.44 3.29 1.33
N CYS A 236 -23.20 2.02 1.62
CA CYS A 236 -24.20 1.11 2.20
C CYS A 236 -23.64 0.23 3.32
N ASP A 237 -24.51 -0.48 4.04
CA ASP A 237 -24.03 -1.40 5.07
C ASP A 237 -23.45 -2.70 4.48
N GLY A 238 -22.52 -3.32 5.20
CA GLY A 238 -21.83 -4.54 4.72
C GLY A 238 -22.75 -5.75 4.47
N THR A 239 -23.95 -5.80 5.06
CA THR A 239 -24.92 -6.88 4.79
C THR A 239 -25.59 -6.67 3.44
N GLN A 240 -25.91 -5.41 3.12
CA GLN A 240 -26.45 -5.03 1.82
C GLN A 240 -25.40 -5.24 0.72
N ALA A 241 -24.16 -4.77 0.91
CA ALA A 241 -23.06 -5.00 -0.03
C ALA A 241 -22.80 -6.50 -0.29
N ALA A 242 -22.83 -7.34 0.75
CA ALA A 242 -22.69 -8.79 0.60
C ALA A 242 -23.82 -9.43 -0.21
N THR A 243 -25.02 -8.84 -0.17
CA THR A 243 -26.17 -9.30 -0.94
C THR A 243 -25.98 -8.98 -2.43
N TYR A 244 -25.56 -7.75 -2.75
CA TYR A 244 -25.26 -7.34 -4.12
C TYR A 244 -24.12 -8.16 -4.71
N TYR A 245 -23.04 -8.35 -3.96
CA TYR A 245 -21.90 -9.15 -4.38
C TYR A 245 -22.27 -10.59 -4.72
N ARG A 246 -23.01 -11.27 -3.83
CA ARG A 246 -23.44 -12.66 -4.08
C ARG A 246 -24.29 -12.75 -5.34
N ARG A 247 -25.22 -11.81 -5.51
CA ARG A 247 -26.07 -11.79 -6.69
C ARG A 247 -25.27 -11.48 -7.96
N GLY A 248 -24.32 -10.54 -7.89
CA GLY A 248 -23.40 -10.23 -8.97
C GLY A 248 -22.60 -11.45 -9.42
N LEU A 249 -22.03 -12.22 -8.49
CA LEU A 249 -21.34 -13.48 -8.80
C LEU A 249 -22.27 -14.49 -9.49
N GLU A 250 -23.48 -14.70 -8.96
CA GLU A 250 -24.46 -15.61 -9.56
C GLU A 250 -24.79 -15.25 -11.00
N ILE A 251 -24.99 -13.97 -11.30
CA ILE A 251 -25.38 -13.54 -12.65
C ILE A 251 -24.18 -13.37 -13.59
N THR A 252 -22.95 -13.54 -13.11
CA THR A 252 -21.73 -13.39 -13.92
C THR A 252 -20.99 -14.71 -14.16
N THR A 253 -21.54 -15.86 -13.77
CA THR A 253 -20.90 -17.18 -13.98
C THR A 253 -20.62 -17.50 -15.45
N ASP A 254 -21.33 -16.85 -16.38
CA ASP A 254 -21.20 -16.99 -17.82
C ASP A 254 -20.21 -15.99 -18.46
N CYS A 255 -19.46 -15.22 -17.66
CA CYS A 255 -18.63 -14.11 -18.15
C CYS A 255 -17.56 -14.54 -19.17
N MET A 256 -16.98 -15.73 -19.06
CA MET A 256 -15.89 -16.13 -19.98
C MET A 256 -16.34 -16.28 -21.43
N THR A 257 -17.57 -16.76 -21.67
CA THR A 257 -18.11 -16.81 -23.03
C THR A 257 -18.20 -15.41 -23.63
N GLU A 258 -18.52 -14.43 -22.80
CA GLU A 258 -18.55 -13.05 -23.22
C GLU A 258 -17.15 -12.47 -23.40
N MET A 259 -16.21 -12.77 -22.50
CA MET A 259 -14.83 -12.32 -22.62
C MET A 259 -14.20 -12.80 -23.92
N ASP A 260 -14.40 -14.07 -24.31
CA ASP A 260 -13.93 -14.61 -25.59
C ASP A 260 -14.52 -13.84 -26.79
N ARG A 261 -15.81 -13.47 -26.72
CA ARG A 261 -16.47 -12.66 -27.75
C ARG A 261 -15.87 -11.26 -27.85
N ILE A 262 -15.60 -10.62 -26.71
CA ILE A 262 -14.98 -9.29 -26.66
C ILE A 262 -13.55 -9.36 -27.18
N CYS A 263 -12.74 -10.35 -26.77
CA CYS A 263 -11.39 -10.54 -27.31
C CYS A 263 -11.42 -10.64 -28.84
N ALA A 264 -12.32 -11.46 -29.38
CA ALA A 264 -12.46 -11.66 -30.82
C ALA A 264 -12.84 -10.35 -31.53
N ALA A 265 -13.76 -9.56 -30.95
CA ALA A 265 -14.15 -8.26 -31.48
C ALA A 265 -12.96 -7.28 -31.50
N ILE A 266 -12.24 -7.13 -30.37
CA ILE A 266 -11.07 -6.26 -30.25
C ILE A 266 -9.96 -6.70 -31.23
N LYS A 267 -9.75 -8.01 -31.39
CA LYS A 267 -8.78 -8.56 -32.35
C LYS A 267 -9.07 -8.13 -33.80
N THR A 268 -10.33 -7.89 -34.17
CA THR A 268 -10.64 -7.37 -35.53
C THR A 268 -10.14 -5.95 -35.76
N HIS A 269 -10.05 -5.13 -34.69
CA HIS A 269 -9.47 -3.79 -34.74
C HIS A 269 -7.94 -3.82 -34.66
N MET A 270 -7.37 -4.89 -34.11
CA MET A 270 -5.92 -5.07 -33.96
C MET A 270 -5.45 -6.40 -34.59
N PRO A 271 -5.59 -6.58 -35.92
CA PRO A 271 -5.30 -7.86 -36.58
C PRO A 271 -3.85 -8.31 -36.39
N ASP A 272 -2.93 -7.35 -36.31
CA ASP A 272 -1.49 -7.58 -36.14
C ASP A 272 -1.04 -7.54 -34.67
N ALA A 273 -1.98 -7.49 -33.70
CA ALA A 273 -1.63 -7.53 -32.29
C ALA A 273 -0.84 -8.80 -31.97
N ALA A 274 0.38 -8.62 -31.49
CA ALA A 274 1.26 -9.66 -30.98
C ALA A 274 1.87 -9.19 -29.66
N GLU A 275 2.58 -10.06 -28.94
CA GLU A 275 3.24 -9.71 -27.68
C GLU A 275 4.23 -8.52 -27.77
N GLY A 276 4.67 -8.15 -28.98
CA GLY A 276 5.79 -7.23 -29.18
C GLY A 276 7.13 -7.92 -28.95
N GLU A 277 8.25 -7.20 -29.16
CA GLU A 277 9.55 -7.68 -28.71
C GLU A 277 9.48 -7.86 -27.18
N GLN A 278 9.76 -9.07 -26.69
CA GLN A 278 10.05 -9.24 -25.27
C GLN A 278 11.30 -8.39 -25.01
N GLU A 279 11.19 -7.40 -24.13
CA GLU A 279 12.41 -6.85 -23.56
C GLU A 279 13.12 -8.03 -22.88
N GLU A 280 14.33 -8.36 -23.35
CA GLU A 280 15.19 -9.38 -22.75
C GLU A 280 15.55 -8.92 -21.33
N GLU A 281 14.64 -9.12 -20.39
CA GLU A 281 15.00 -9.23 -18.99
C GLU A 281 15.26 -10.69 -18.72
N GLY A 282 16.51 -10.99 -18.35
CA GLY A 282 17.00 -12.34 -18.14
C GLY A 282 15.97 -13.15 -17.35
N GLU A 283 15.61 -14.30 -17.91
CA GLU A 283 15.04 -15.41 -17.16
C GLU A 283 16.07 -15.88 -16.14
N THR A 284 16.34 -15.08 -15.11
CA THR A 284 16.49 -15.67 -13.80
C THR A 284 15.07 -15.99 -13.38
N GLU A 285 14.66 -17.25 -13.61
CA GLU A 285 13.87 -17.90 -12.56
C GLU A 285 14.51 -17.46 -11.24
N PRO A 286 13.73 -16.98 -10.25
CA PRO A 286 14.33 -16.79 -8.95
C PRO A 286 14.97 -18.14 -8.63
N GLU A 287 16.31 -18.19 -8.60
CA GLU A 287 16.97 -19.24 -7.87
C GLU A 287 16.19 -19.29 -6.58
N GLU A 288 15.68 -20.47 -6.23
CA GLU A 288 15.21 -20.72 -4.89
C GLU A 288 16.38 -20.29 -4.00
N GLU A 289 16.33 -19.04 -3.55
CA GLU A 289 17.16 -18.54 -2.49
C GLU A 289 16.84 -19.52 -1.40
N LYS A 290 17.79 -20.45 -1.18
CA LYS A 290 17.74 -21.37 -0.07
C LYS A 290 17.27 -20.52 1.08
N ALA A 291 16.10 -20.83 1.63
CA ALA A 291 15.49 -20.11 2.72
C ALA A 291 16.50 -20.04 3.87
N SER A 292 17.38 -19.03 3.81
CA SER A 292 17.92 -18.35 4.96
C SER A 292 16.66 -17.93 5.70
N GLY A 293 16.45 -18.51 6.89
CA GLY A 293 15.19 -18.39 7.62
C GLY A 293 14.66 -16.97 7.51
N THR A 294 13.42 -16.82 7.04
CA THR A 294 12.81 -15.53 6.76
C THR A 294 12.96 -14.65 8.00
N ALA A 295 13.70 -13.55 7.92
CA ALA A 295 13.87 -12.63 9.03
C ALA A 295 12.48 -12.22 9.57
N VAL A 296 12.33 -12.19 10.89
CA VAL A 296 11.07 -11.82 11.55
C VAL A 296 10.68 -10.38 11.20
N VAL A 297 11.66 -9.47 11.16
CA VAL A 297 11.46 -8.06 10.76
C VAL A 297 12.79 -7.42 10.34
N ASP A 298 12.76 -6.56 9.32
CA ASP A 298 13.86 -5.66 8.95
C ASP A 298 13.36 -4.22 8.97
N PHE A 299 13.76 -3.45 9.99
CA PHE A 299 13.33 -2.06 10.13
C PHE A 299 14.02 -1.11 9.16
N CYS A 300 15.24 -1.41 8.70
CA CYS A 300 15.87 -0.61 7.66
C CYS A 300 15.05 -0.74 6.37
N GLN A 301 14.71 -1.97 5.97
CA GLN A 301 13.84 -2.20 4.82
C GLN A 301 12.46 -1.58 5.03
N ALA A 302 11.86 -1.71 6.20
CA ALA A 302 10.54 -1.15 6.49
C ALA A 302 10.53 0.39 6.38
N PHE A 303 11.51 1.09 6.96
CA PHE A 303 11.63 2.54 6.81
C PHE A 303 11.90 2.94 5.35
N THR A 304 12.77 2.23 4.63
CA THR A 304 13.00 2.46 3.18
C THR A 304 11.71 2.32 2.37
N GLN A 305 10.92 1.27 2.62
CA GLN A 305 9.67 1.04 1.89
C GLN A 305 8.62 2.14 2.13
N VAL A 306 8.61 2.74 3.33
CA VAL A 306 7.74 3.88 3.64
C VAL A 306 8.30 5.17 3.03
N HIS A 307 9.59 5.44 3.22
CA HIS A 307 10.27 6.65 2.75
C HIS A 307 10.24 6.75 1.22
N GLU A 308 10.49 5.65 0.51
CA GLU A 308 10.51 5.61 -0.95
C GLU A 308 9.13 5.35 -1.58
N ASN A 309 8.07 5.28 -0.76
CA ASN A 309 6.74 4.95 -1.25
C ASN A 309 6.21 6.03 -2.22
N PRO A 310 5.95 5.70 -3.50
CA PRO A 310 5.51 6.71 -4.46
C PRO A 310 4.17 7.36 -4.10
N LEU A 311 3.26 6.65 -3.44
CA LEU A 311 1.97 7.24 -3.06
C LEU A 311 2.13 8.27 -1.94
N LEU A 312 3.14 8.12 -1.08
CA LEU A 312 3.45 9.09 -0.04
C LEU A 312 4.28 10.27 -0.55
N GLN A 313 5.17 10.04 -1.51
CA GLN A 313 5.98 11.08 -2.15
C GLN A 313 5.13 12.05 -3.02
N GLY A 314 3.93 11.64 -3.41
CA GLY A 314 2.98 12.46 -4.16
C GLY A 314 2.06 13.34 -3.32
N LEU A 315 2.17 13.28 -1.99
CA LEU A 315 1.34 14.10 -1.09
C LEU A 315 1.82 15.56 -1.08
N ASP A 316 0.94 16.45 -0.62
CA ASP A 316 1.25 17.87 -0.40
C ASP A 316 2.62 18.07 0.32
N PRO A 317 3.34 19.18 0.06
CA PRO A 317 4.67 19.43 0.64
C PRO A 317 4.75 19.28 2.17
N GLU A 318 3.63 19.52 2.87
CA GLU A 318 3.52 19.36 4.31
C GLU A 318 3.60 17.89 4.76
N PHE A 319 3.06 16.97 3.96
CA PHE A 319 3.18 15.52 4.18
C PHE A 319 4.50 14.96 3.65
N ALA A 320 5.06 15.52 2.58
CA ALA A 320 6.41 15.17 2.13
C ALA A 320 7.45 15.41 3.25
N ALA A 321 7.32 16.52 3.99
CA ALA A 321 8.16 16.78 5.16
C ALA A 321 8.00 15.73 6.28
N PHE A 322 6.83 15.13 6.42
CA PHE A 322 6.60 14.02 7.36
C PHE A 322 7.26 12.73 6.88
N VAL A 323 7.16 12.41 5.59
CA VAL A 323 7.82 11.23 5.00
C VAL A 323 9.33 11.33 5.17
N GLU A 324 9.93 12.52 5.01
CA GLU A 324 11.36 12.74 5.24
C GLU A 324 11.80 12.47 6.69
N LEU A 325 10.92 12.61 7.69
CA LEU A 325 11.23 12.23 9.08
C LEU A 325 11.43 10.72 9.23
N LEU A 326 10.90 9.92 8.29
CA LEU A 326 11.06 8.47 8.22
C LEU A 326 12.25 8.05 7.34
N ASN A 327 13.17 8.96 7.01
CA ASN A 327 14.39 8.59 6.31
C ASN A 327 15.19 7.56 7.14
N PRO A 328 15.44 6.34 6.62
CA PRO A 328 16.07 5.26 7.38
C PRO A 328 17.47 5.60 7.92
N ALA A 329 18.18 6.54 7.28
CA ALA A 329 19.52 6.93 7.69
C ALA A 329 19.53 7.93 8.87
N THR A 330 18.44 8.66 9.08
CA THR A 330 18.42 9.81 10.02
C THR A 330 17.21 9.85 10.94
N ALA A 331 16.22 8.97 10.77
CA ALA A 331 15.03 8.93 11.61
C ALA A 331 15.42 8.76 13.09
N ASP A 332 14.95 9.68 13.92
CA ASP A 332 15.06 9.70 15.38
C ASP A 332 13.75 10.30 15.92
N LEU A 333 12.72 9.47 15.89
CA LEU A 333 11.32 9.77 16.15
C LEU A 333 10.94 9.47 17.60
N ASN A 334 11.60 8.50 18.22
CA ASN A 334 11.38 8.20 19.62
C ASN A 334 11.93 9.34 20.49
N GLY A 335 11.08 10.27 20.90
CA GLY A 335 11.49 11.47 21.63
C GLY A 335 10.30 12.34 22.00
N THR A 336 10.47 13.66 22.04
CA THR A 336 9.35 14.59 22.22
C THR A 336 8.82 15.06 20.88
N PHE A 337 7.51 15.20 20.76
CA PHE A 337 6.87 15.73 19.55
C PHE A 337 5.81 16.80 19.86
N ASP A 338 5.62 17.71 18.90
CA ASP A 338 4.55 18.69 18.86
C ASP A 338 4.00 18.78 17.43
N VAL A 339 2.68 18.71 17.29
CA VAL A 339 1.95 18.84 16.03
C VAL A 339 0.94 19.95 16.17
N ASN A 340 0.97 20.93 15.27
CA ASN A 340 0.10 22.09 15.31
C ASN A 340 -0.31 22.56 13.91
N THR A 341 -1.62 22.63 13.64
CA THR A 341 -2.18 23.16 12.38
C THR A 341 -2.94 24.47 12.54
N SER A 342 -2.98 25.09 13.73
CA SER A 342 -3.80 26.29 13.98
C SER A 342 -3.38 27.52 13.18
N GLY A 343 -2.16 27.51 12.63
CA GLY A 343 -1.63 28.58 11.76
C GLY A 343 -2.02 28.46 10.29
N GLY A 344 -2.85 27.47 9.92
CA GLY A 344 -3.20 27.19 8.52
C GLY A 344 -2.13 26.47 7.71
N LYS A 345 -1.06 26.02 8.37
CA LYS A 345 0.00 25.14 7.85
C LYS A 345 0.30 24.07 8.88
N LEU A 346 0.54 22.84 8.45
CA LEU A 346 0.98 21.75 9.32
C LEU A 346 2.41 22.03 9.80
N LYS A 347 2.56 22.12 11.12
CA LYS A 347 3.85 22.17 11.80
C LYS A 347 4.02 20.89 12.60
N ILE A 348 5.05 20.12 12.27
CA ILE A 348 5.48 18.94 13.03
C ILE A 348 6.89 19.23 13.53
N GLU A 349 7.07 19.21 14.85
CA GLU A 349 8.38 19.29 15.49
C GLU A 349 8.63 17.99 16.23
N ILE A 350 9.63 17.25 15.77
CA ILE A 350 10.13 16.05 16.45
C ILE A 350 11.53 16.35 16.95
N LYS A 351 11.74 16.09 18.23
CA LYS A 351 13.06 16.07 18.85
C LYS A 351 13.26 14.68 19.42
N GLY A 352 13.94 13.86 18.64
CA GLY A 352 14.34 12.51 19.01
C GLY A 352 15.17 12.44 20.28
N ASN A 353 15.39 11.22 20.75
CA ASN A 353 16.13 10.98 21.98
C ASN A 353 17.65 10.92 21.74
N GLY A 354 18.10 11.02 20.49
CA GLY A 354 19.52 11.02 20.12
C GLY A 354 20.07 9.64 19.75
N VAL A 355 19.22 8.63 19.58
CA VAL A 355 19.56 7.30 19.04
C VAL A 355 18.68 7.08 17.80
N PRO A 356 19.23 6.92 16.59
CA PRO A 356 18.41 6.73 15.39
C PRO A 356 17.57 5.45 15.44
N ASP A 357 16.32 5.48 14.97
CA ASP A 357 15.38 4.38 15.17
C ASP A 357 15.72 3.14 14.33
N ALA A 358 15.80 3.30 13.01
CA ALA A 358 15.71 2.18 12.05
C ALA A 358 16.82 1.14 12.23
N ALA A 359 18.09 1.58 12.28
CA ALA A 359 19.24 0.69 12.43
C ALA A 359 19.66 0.46 13.90
N ASN A 360 19.24 1.32 14.84
CA ASN A 360 19.72 1.27 16.22
C ASN A 360 18.60 0.89 17.21
N GLU A 361 17.67 1.78 17.60
CA GLU A 361 16.66 1.40 18.61
C GLU A 361 15.80 0.22 18.18
N LEU A 362 15.16 0.32 17.02
CA LEU A 362 14.38 -0.77 16.45
C LEU A 362 15.27 -1.86 15.86
N GLY A 363 16.46 -1.49 15.37
CA GLY A 363 17.48 -2.44 14.93
C GLY A 363 17.95 -3.40 16.03
N LEU A 364 18.02 -2.95 17.27
CA LEU A 364 18.35 -3.77 18.44
C LEU A 364 17.26 -4.83 18.69
N LEU A 365 15.99 -4.42 18.66
CA LEU A 365 14.84 -5.32 18.74
C LEU A 365 14.85 -6.32 17.58
N ALA A 366 15.08 -5.87 16.34
CA ALA A 366 15.15 -6.76 15.18
C ALA A 366 16.29 -7.78 15.31
N ARG A 367 17.47 -7.37 15.79
CA ARG A 367 18.59 -8.31 15.99
C ARG A 367 18.25 -9.37 17.02
N PHE A 368 17.61 -8.98 18.13
CA PHE A 368 17.13 -9.93 19.13
C PHE A 368 16.12 -10.91 18.53
N LEU A 369 15.15 -10.43 17.74
CA LEU A 369 14.11 -11.27 17.12
C LEU A 369 14.63 -12.18 16.00
N ASN A 370 15.62 -11.72 15.22
CA ASN A 370 16.10 -12.42 14.02
C ASN A 370 17.25 -13.41 14.31
N GLY A 371 18.10 -13.14 15.30
CA GLY A 371 19.33 -13.91 15.55
C GLY A 371 19.53 -14.26 17.02
N PRO A 372 18.65 -15.06 17.65
CA PRO A 372 18.72 -15.38 19.08
C PRO A 372 20.04 -16.04 19.49
N GLU A 373 20.68 -16.79 18.60
CA GLU A 373 21.98 -17.42 18.83
C GLU A 373 23.13 -16.42 19.00
N SER A 374 22.95 -15.18 18.54
CA SER A 374 23.94 -14.10 18.68
C SER A 374 23.80 -13.29 19.96
N VAL A 375 22.77 -13.59 20.77
CA VAL A 375 22.46 -12.86 22.01
C VAL A 375 23.03 -13.58 23.23
N SER A 376 23.66 -12.82 24.14
CA SER A 376 24.21 -13.33 25.40
C SER A 376 23.70 -12.50 26.59
N LEU A 377 22.64 -12.95 27.25
CA LEU A 377 22.07 -12.28 28.42
C LEU A 377 22.87 -12.54 29.70
N ALA A 378 22.93 -11.54 30.57
CA ALA A 378 23.55 -11.66 31.89
C ALA A 378 22.80 -12.65 32.79
N ALA A 379 23.53 -13.30 33.70
CA ALA A 379 22.94 -14.24 34.64
C ALA A 379 21.93 -13.55 35.58
N GLY A 380 20.68 -14.01 35.56
CA GLY A 380 19.60 -13.42 36.35
C GLY A 380 18.99 -12.16 35.73
N SER A 381 19.27 -11.89 34.46
CA SER A 381 18.63 -10.81 33.70
C SER A 381 17.10 -10.92 33.75
N ALA A 382 16.44 -9.77 33.85
CA ALA A 382 14.98 -9.64 33.76
C ALA A 382 14.49 -9.45 32.31
N VAL A 383 15.41 -9.41 31.34
CA VAL A 383 15.10 -9.32 29.92
C VAL A 383 14.37 -10.61 29.51
N PRO A 384 13.22 -10.50 28.81
CA PRO A 384 12.49 -11.68 28.34
C PRO A 384 13.34 -12.49 27.36
N ASP A 385 13.13 -13.80 27.33
CA ASP A 385 13.76 -14.64 26.33
C ASP A 385 13.21 -14.38 24.91
N HIS A 386 13.89 -14.95 23.91
CA HIS A 386 13.53 -14.81 22.50
C HIS A 386 12.08 -15.21 22.22
N GLU A 387 11.62 -16.33 22.78
CA GLU A 387 10.27 -16.84 22.55
C GLU A 387 9.21 -15.85 23.08
N THR A 388 9.46 -15.28 24.26
CA THR A 388 8.59 -14.27 24.88
C THR A 388 8.59 -12.97 24.08
N ALA A 389 9.74 -12.50 23.61
CA ALA A 389 9.83 -11.30 22.76
C ALA A 389 9.13 -11.50 21.40
N LEU A 390 9.30 -12.68 20.79
CA LEU A 390 8.62 -13.04 19.53
C LEU A 390 7.10 -13.13 19.71
N ALA A 391 6.63 -13.65 20.85
CA ALA A 391 5.22 -13.68 21.19
C ALA A 391 4.66 -12.26 21.40
N ALA A 392 5.42 -11.37 22.06
CA ALA A 392 5.06 -9.96 22.22
C ALA A 392 4.93 -9.26 20.85
N TRP A 393 5.92 -9.42 19.97
CA TRP A 393 5.91 -8.89 18.61
C TRP A 393 4.67 -9.31 17.81
N ARG A 394 4.38 -10.62 17.78
CA ARG A 394 3.20 -11.18 17.08
C ARG A 394 1.89 -10.68 17.68
N THR A 395 1.82 -10.56 19.00
CA THR A 395 0.64 -10.05 19.71
C THR A 395 0.39 -8.59 19.37
N ASN A 396 1.44 -7.76 19.34
CA ASN A 396 1.36 -6.35 19.01
C ASN A 396 0.95 -6.12 17.55
N LEU A 397 1.50 -6.89 16.60
CA LEU A 397 1.04 -6.85 15.21
C LEU A 397 -0.45 -7.19 15.08
N ALA A 398 -0.91 -8.24 15.77
CA ALA A 398 -2.31 -8.64 15.76
C ALA A 398 -3.23 -7.66 16.50
N GLN A 399 -2.74 -6.94 17.51
CA GLN A 399 -3.45 -5.86 18.18
C GLN A 399 -3.54 -4.63 17.27
N LEU A 400 -2.44 -4.23 16.64
CA LEU A 400 -2.41 -3.13 15.68
C LEU A 400 -3.38 -3.36 14.52
N ASP A 401 -3.49 -4.59 14.00
CA ASP A 401 -4.49 -4.93 12.98
C ASP A 401 -5.92 -4.71 13.47
N ARG A 402 -6.20 -5.04 14.73
CA ARG A 402 -7.51 -4.83 15.34
C ARG A 402 -7.80 -3.34 15.53
N ASP A 403 -6.80 -2.55 15.89
CA ASP A 403 -6.95 -1.12 16.14
C ASP A 403 -7.06 -0.30 14.85
N ILE A 404 -6.30 -0.64 13.80
CA ILE A 404 -6.51 -0.07 12.46
C ILE A 404 -7.90 -0.49 11.95
N GLY A 405 -8.28 -1.74 12.19
CA GLY A 405 -9.57 -2.29 11.78
C GLY A 405 -9.55 -2.77 10.33
N PRO A 406 -10.68 -2.63 9.61
CA PRO A 406 -10.80 -3.19 8.25
C PRO A 406 -9.67 -2.79 7.30
N ALA A 407 -9.04 -1.61 7.50
CA ALA A 407 -7.99 -1.08 6.63
C ALA A 407 -6.59 -1.64 6.88
N ALA A 408 -6.39 -2.46 7.91
CA ALA A 408 -5.07 -2.93 8.32
C ALA A 408 -4.26 -3.57 7.19
N ALA A 409 -4.90 -4.34 6.32
CA ALA A 409 -4.19 -4.93 5.19
C ALA A 409 -3.98 -4.02 4.00
N LEU A 410 -4.85 -3.02 3.82
CA LEU A 410 -4.59 -1.98 2.83
C LEU A 410 -3.29 -1.27 3.18
N VAL A 411 -3.12 -0.91 4.46
CA VAL A 411 -1.91 -0.24 4.92
C VAL A 411 -0.67 -1.03 4.53
N GLU A 412 -0.65 -2.34 4.80
CA GLU A 412 0.48 -3.21 4.42
C GLU A 412 0.71 -3.25 2.90
N ALA A 413 -0.36 -3.29 2.12
CA ALA A 413 -0.24 -3.47 0.68
C ALA A 413 0.18 -2.19 -0.05
N VAL A 414 -0.29 -1.04 0.43
CA VAL A 414 -0.12 0.29 -0.19
C VAL A 414 1.12 0.99 0.32
N VAL A 415 1.36 0.89 1.63
CA VAL A 415 2.51 1.45 2.32
C VAL A 415 3.23 0.32 3.07
N PRO A 416 3.87 -0.60 2.32
CA PRO A 416 4.66 -1.67 2.93
C PRO A 416 5.68 -1.07 3.89
N GLY A 417 5.92 -1.75 5.01
CA GLY A 417 6.82 -1.27 6.06
C GLY A 417 6.16 -0.41 7.13
N LEU A 418 5.05 0.30 6.85
CA LEU A 418 4.43 1.20 7.83
C LEU A 418 3.96 0.45 9.09
N LYS A 419 3.31 -0.71 8.92
CA LYS A 419 2.87 -1.52 10.07
C LYS A 419 4.02 -2.07 10.90
N PRO A 420 5.07 -2.68 10.31
CA PRO A 420 6.27 -3.02 11.05
C PRO A 420 6.80 -1.84 11.87
N VAL A 421 6.96 -0.66 11.26
CA VAL A 421 7.44 0.55 11.98
C VAL A 421 6.55 0.92 13.16
N LEU A 422 5.24 1.01 12.96
CA LEU A 422 4.28 1.33 14.03
C LEU A 422 4.30 0.28 15.14
N ALA A 423 4.32 -1.01 14.79
CA ALA A 423 4.38 -2.11 15.75
C ALA A 423 5.71 -2.12 16.52
N GLY A 424 6.82 -1.71 15.89
CA GLY A 424 8.12 -1.53 16.54
C GLY A 424 8.05 -0.51 17.66
N PHE A 425 7.54 0.69 17.37
CA PHE A 425 7.35 1.73 18.38
C PHE A 425 6.36 1.31 19.49
N LEU A 426 5.26 0.65 19.15
CA LEU A 426 4.31 0.13 20.14
C LEU A 426 4.93 -0.97 21.03
N THR A 427 5.88 -1.74 20.48
CA THR A 427 6.63 -2.76 21.23
C THR A 427 7.67 -2.14 22.17
N LEU A 428 8.33 -1.04 21.79
CA LEU A 428 9.16 -0.28 22.73
C LEU A 428 8.32 0.30 23.87
N GLY A 429 7.20 0.93 23.52
CA GLY A 429 6.06 1.09 24.42
C GLY A 429 6.14 2.22 25.44
N ASP A 430 7.00 3.23 25.24
CA ASP A 430 7.20 4.32 26.19
C ASP A 430 6.47 5.61 25.83
N GLY A 431 6.31 6.46 26.85
CA GLY A 431 5.78 7.81 26.71
C GLY A 431 4.26 7.91 26.68
N LYS A 432 3.78 9.10 26.32
CA LYS A 432 2.37 9.49 26.38
C LYS A 432 2.09 10.68 25.47
N PHE A 433 0.82 10.98 25.24
CA PHE A 433 0.41 12.12 24.43
C PHE A 433 -0.73 12.90 25.08
N THR A 434 -0.99 14.08 24.54
CA THR A 434 -2.11 14.94 24.88
C THR A 434 -2.63 15.58 23.60
N VAL A 435 -3.93 15.44 23.35
CA VAL A 435 -4.62 16.14 22.25
C VAL A 435 -5.40 17.30 22.86
N THR A 436 -4.98 18.52 22.52
CA THR A 436 -5.68 19.74 22.94
C THR A 436 -6.79 20.11 21.97
N SER A 437 -6.60 19.80 20.69
CA SER A 437 -7.58 20.00 19.63
C SER A 437 -7.38 18.96 18.53
N ALA A 438 -8.47 18.43 17.99
CA ALA A 438 -8.47 17.59 16.80
C ALA A 438 -9.85 17.66 16.13
N PRO A 439 -9.94 17.41 14.80
CA PRO A 439 -11.20 17.27 14.12
C PRO A 439 -12.12 16.23 14.79
N SER A 440 -13.39 16.60 14.95
CA SER A 440 -14.45 15.73 15.48
C SER A 440 -15.71 15.87 14.61
N PRO A 441 -16.71 14.97 14.72
CA PRO A 441 -17.99 15.14 14.03
C PRO A 441 -18.67 16.49 14.33
N GLU A 442 -18.51 17.00 15.55
CA GLU A 442 -19.10 18.28 16.00
C GLU A 442 -18.29 19.50 15.54
N THR A 443 -16.96 19.36 15.44
CA THR A 443 -16.04 20.41 14.99
C THR A 443 -15.07 19.86 13.95
N PRO A 444 -15.54 19.62 12.71
CA PRO A 444 -14.78 18.87 11.70
C PRO A 444 -13.57 19.63 11.15
N ASP A 445 -13.54 20.95 11.29
CA ASP A 445 -12.45 21.81 10.82
C ASP A 445 -11.59 22.34 11.99
N ALA A 446 -11.69 21.71 13.18
CA ALA A 446 -10.84 22.05 14.31
C ALA A 446 -9.36 21.76 13.97
N PRO A 447 -8.42 22.64 14.33
CA PRO A 447 -7.01 22.38 14.10
C PRO A 447 -6.55 21.17 14.91
N VAL A 448 -5.55 20.45 14.38
CA VAL A 448 -4.84 19.41 15.11
C VAL A 448 -3.80 20.09 15.98
N ILE A 449 -3.90 19.91 17.30
CA ILE A 449 -2.95 20.37 18.29
C ILE A 449 -2.71 19.20 19.25
N ALA A 450 -1.58 18.53 19.07
CA ALA A 450 -1.19 17.38 19.87
C ALA A 450 0.29 17.45 20.24
N SER A 451 0.64 17.02 21.44
CA SER A 451 2.02 16.92 21.87
C SER A 451 2.22 15.71 22.76
N GLY A 452 3.45 15.25 22.86
CA GLY A 452 3.74 14.06 23.64
C GLY A 452 5.20 13.69 23.62
N ASN A 453 5.45 12.47 24.08
CA ASN A 453 6.76 11.86 24.05
C ASN A 453 6.70 10.34 23.89
N GLY A 454 7.87 9.76 23.62
CA GLY A 454 8.11 8.33 23.55
C GLY A 454 7.48 7.66 22.33
N SER A 455 7.87 6.42 22.13
CA SER A 455 7.49 5.57 21.01
C SER A 455 5.98 5.29 20.96
N PHE A 456 5.38 4.88 22.09
CA PHE A 456 3.93 4.67 22.18
C PHE A 456 3.17 5.98 22.02
N GLY A 457 3.61 7.04 22.69
CA GLY A 457 2.94 8.33 22.65
C GLY A 457 2.83 8.90 21.23
N LEU A 458 3.88 8.73 20.43
CA LEU A 458 3.89 9.14 19.02
C LEU A 458 2.82 8.40 18.20
N VAL A 459 2.79 7.07 18.27
CA VAL A 459 1.83 6.25 17.52
C VAL A 459 0.39 6.51 17.99
N ALA A 460 0.17 6.60 19.30
CA ALA A 460 -1.16 6.88 19.84
C ALA A 460 -1.68 8.28 19.46
N ALA A 461 -0.82 9.28 19.39
CA ALA A 461 -1.19 10.61 18.91
C ALA A 461 -1.57 10.60 17.42
N LEU A 462 -0.87 9.83 16.59
CA LEU A 462 -1.20 9.65 15.17
C LEU A 462 -2.61 9.06 15.02
N PHE A 463 -2.93 8.00 15.76
CA PHE A 463 -4.26 7.38 15.71
C PHE A 463 -5.36 8.36 16.16
N ALA A 464 -5.13 9.07 17.26
CA ALA A 464 -6.12 9.99 17.82
C ALA A 464 -6.39 11.20 16.91
N THR A 465 -5.38 11.68 16.18
CA THR A 465 -5.49 12.92 15.38
C THR A 465 -5.94 12.65 13.95
N LEU A 466 -5.55 11.54 13.33
CA LEU A 466 -5.90 11.23 11.94
C LEU A 466 -7.27 10.56 11.77
N ASN A 467 -7.87 10.02 12.83
CA ASN A 467 -9.11 9.24 12.74
C ASN A 467 -10.25 9.94 11.97
N THR A 468 -10.58 11.17 12.36
CA THR A 468 -11.67 11.93 11.74
C THR A 468 -11.32 12.37 10.32
N MET A 469 -10.03 12.63 10.05
CA MET A 469 -9.55 12.96 8.71
C MET A 469 -9.73 11.76 7.77
N LEU A 470 -9.30 10.57 8.20
CA LEU A 470 -9.52 9.33 7.47
C LEU A 470 -11.01 9.06 7.26
N ALA A 471 -11.84 9.25 8.28
CA ALA A 471 -13.28 9.06 8.15
C ALA A 471 -13.93 9.97 7.08
N ARG A 472 -13.40 11.19 6.86
CA ARG A 472 -13.87 12.10 5.80
C ARG A 472 -13.37 11.67 4.41
N GLU A 473 -12.12 11.25 4.32
CA GLU A 473 -11.48 10.93 3.04
C GLU A 473 -11.89 9.56 2.49
N ILE A 474 -12.04 8.55 3.35
CA ILE A 474 -12.28 7.15 2.95
C ILE A 474 -13.53 6.54 3.59
N GLY A 475 -14.42 7.37 4.15
CA GLY A 475 -15.72 6.95 4.69
C GLY A 475 -15.68 6.22 6.03
N SER A 476 -14.50 5.85 6.54
CA SER A 476 -14.32 5.25 7.86
C SER A 476 -12.95 5.58 8.48
N GLY A 477 -12.92 5.71 9.81
CA GLY A 477 -11.70 5.95 10.58
C GLY A 477 -11.09 4.64 11.11
N PHE A 478 -10.18 4.75 12.09
CA PHE A 478 -9.64 3.60 12.81
C PHE A 478 -10.73 2.90 13.62
N ALA A 479 -10.63 1.58 13.77
CA ALA A 479 -11.52 0.84 14.66
C ALA A 479 -11.31 1.23 16.14
N ASN A 480 -10.08 1.57 16.50
CA ASN A 480 -9.73 2.11 17.81
C ASN A 480 -8.79 3.32 17.67
N PRO A 481 -9.31 4.55 17.63
CA PRO A 481 -8.47 5.75 17.56
C PRO A 481 -7.85 6.15 18.90
N GLY A 482 -8.26 5.53 20.02
CA GLY A 482 -7.84 5.87 21.37
C GLY A 482 -6.95 4.79 21.99
N LEU A 483 -5.80 4.51 21.37
CA LEU A 483 -4.90 3.45 21.81
C LEU A 483 -4.56 3.57 23.30
N GLN A 484 -4.59 2.45 24.01
CA GLN A 484 -4.15 2.33 25.40
C GLN A 484 -2.87 1.51 25.42
N CYS A 485 -1.88 1.93 26.23
CA CYS A 485 -0.58 1.24 26.28
C CYS A 485 -0.74 -0.18 26.85
N GLU A 486 -1.72 -0.37 27.73
CA GLU A 486 -2.04 -1.64 28.38
C GLU A 486 -2.58 -2.71 27.41
N ASP A 487 -3.03 -2.32 26.21
CA ASP A 487 -3.46 -3.26 25.17
C ASP A 487 -2.26 -3.90 24.43
N TYR A 488 -1.05 -3.36 24.63
CA TYR A 488 0.19 -3.77 23.98
C TYR A 488 1.17 -4.41 24.97
N VAL A 489 1.99 -5.33 24.48
CA VAL A 489 3.07 -5.95 25.25
C VAL A 489 4.36 -5.16 25.00
N THR A 490 4.78 -4.39 25.99
CA THR A 490 5.96 -3.52 25.87
C THR A 490 7.24 -4.23 26.32
N LEU A 491 8.35 -3.92 25.65
CA LEU A 491 9.67 -4.47 25.89
C LEU A 491 10.63 -3.31 26.26
N ALA A 492 10.40 -2.72 27.42
CA ALA A 492 11.14 -1.54 27.88
C ALA A 492 12.66 -1.74 27.99
N ALA A 493 13.15 -2.98 28.05
CA ALA A 493 14.58 -3.29 28.03
C ALA A 493 15.29 -2.80 26.77
N PHE A 494 14.58 -2.63 25.64
CA PHE A 494 15.14 -2.16 24.38
C PHE A 494 15.08 -0.64 24.20
N LEU A 495 14.50 0.09 25.17
CA LEU A 495 14.52 1.56 25.15
C LEU A 495 15.95 2.08 25.41
N PRO A 496 16.26 3.34 25.07
CA PRO A 496 17.60 3.89 25.29
C PRO A 496 18.09 3.84 26.74
N GLU A 497 17.18 3.99 27.71
CA GLU A 497 17.49 3.87 29.14
C GLU A 497 17.28 2.45 29.69
N GLY A 498 16.86 1.52 28.84
CA GLY A 498 16.79 0.09 29.12
C GLY A 498 18.18 -0.55 29.06
N ASP A 499 18.21 -1.83 29.43
CA ASP A 499 19.40 -2.68 29.50
C ASP A 499 19.04 -4.00 28.80
N ALA A 500 19.36 -4.10 27.51
CA ALA A 500 18.85 -5.15 26.63
C ALA A 500 19.54 -6.51 26.80
N ASP A 501 20.70 -6.55 27.44
CA ASP A 501 21.39 -7.79 27.80
C ASP A 501 21.38 -8.08 29.32
N GLY A 502 20.98 -7.11 30.15
CA GLY A 502 20.88 -7.20 31.61
C GLY A 502 22.21 -7.06 32.33
N ASP A 503 23.23 -6.50 31.68
CA ASP A 503 24.60 -6.46 32.18
C ASP A 503 24.89 -5.28 33.13
N GLY A 504 23.90 -4.38 33.27
CA GLY A 504 23.88 -3.21 34.13
C GLY A 504 24.26 -1.89 33.47
N PHE A 505 24.53 -1.87 32.16
CA PHE A 505 24.70 -0.65 31.37
C PHE A 505 23.46 -0.36 30.54
N SER A 506 23.14 0.92 30.33
CA SER A 506 22.02 1.26 29.46
C SER A 506 22.40 1.19 27.99
N ASN A 507 21.42 0.87 27.15
CA ASN A 507 21.57 0.86 25.69
C ASN A 507 22.15 2.19 25.18
N ARG A 508 21.81 3.33 25.80
CA ARG A 508 22.38 4.64 25.48
C ARG A 508 23.87 4.76 25.83
N GLU A 509 24.30 4.20 26.96
CA GLU A 509 25.71 4.17 27.34
C GLU A 509 26.52 3.37 26.33
N GLU A 510 25.97 2.23 25.91
CA GLU A 510 26.60 1.36 24.92
C GLU A 510 26.60 1.99 23.52
N TYR A 511 25.51 2.65 23.12
CA TYR A 511 25.44 3.40 21.87
C TYR A 511 26.51 4.50 21.78
N LYS A 512 26.84 5.16 22.90
CA LYS A 512 27.91 6.16 22.96
C LYS A 512 29.31 5.55 22.89
N HIS A 513 29.45 4.26 23.24
CA HIS A 513 30.72 3.57 23.31
C HIS A 513 31.06 2.82 22.00
N ALA A 514 30.05 2.24 21.36
CA ALA A 514 30.17 1.41 20.16
C ALA A 514 29.89 2.19 18.87
N THR A 515 30.14 1.57 17.72
CA THR A 515 29.86 2.20 16.41
C THR A 515 28.36 2.10 16.10
N PRO A 516 27.66 3.23 15.85
CA PRO A 516 26.26 3.21 15.42
C PRO A 516 26.08 2.37 14.15
N ALA A 517 25.00 1.61 14.11
CA ALA A 517 24.56 0.96 12.89
C ALA A 517 23.94 1.99 11.94
N ILE A 518 24.12 1.76 10.64
CA ILE A 518 23.52 2.55 9.57
C ILE A 518 22.76 1.60 8.65
N CYS A 519 21.58 2.01 8.18
CA CYS A 519 20.89 1.31 7.10
C CYS A 519 21.75 1.48 5.84
N ALA A 520 22.40 0.42 5.38
CA ALA A 520 23.37 0.50 4.29
C ALA A 520 22.67 0.74 2.93
N PRO A 521 23.13 1.71 2.11
CA PRO A 521 23.09 1.53 0.66
C PRO A 521 24.23 0.56 0.31
N GLN A 522 23.93 -0.62 -0.23
CA GLN A 522 24.98 -1.53 -0.71
C GLN A 522 25.63 -0.99 -2.00
N THR A 523 26.44 0.05 -1.87
CA THR A 523 27.37 0.50 -2.92
C THR A 523 28.65 1.01 -2.25
N GLY A 524 29.46 0.08 -1.76
CA GLY A 524 30.77 0.41 -1.24
C GLY A 524 31.59 -0.86 -1.04
N THR A 525 32.66 -1.01 -1.80
CA THR A 525 33.71 -2.00 -1.58
C THR A 525 34.29 -1.79 -0.17
N ARG A 526 33.97 -2.68 0.77
CA ARG A 526 34.67 -2.75 2.06
C ARG A 526 36.07 -3.33 1.83
N ASP A 527 37.08 -2.74 2.46
CA ASP A 527 38.38 -3.38 2.65
C ASP A 527 38.17 -4.68 3.45
N GLU A 528 38.44 -5.84 2.83
CA GLU A 528 38.25 -7.17 3.42
C GLU A 528 39.24 -7.47 4.57
N ASP A 529 40.26 -6.63 4.77
CA ASP A 529 41.38 -6.87 5.69
C ASP A 529 41.27 -6.15 7.05
N ALA A 530 40.22 -5.37 7.30
CA ALA A 530 39.98 -4.73 8.60
C ALA A 530 38.91 -5.49 9.39
N ALA A 531 39.21 -5.89 10.64
CA ALA A 531 38.20 -6.41 11.55
C ALA A 531 37.08 -5.35 11.69
N PRO A 532 35.81 -5.70 11.44
CA PRO A 532 34.73 -4.73 11.51
C PRO A 532 34.66 -4.14 12.92
N PRO A 533 34.42 -2.82 13.06
CA PRO A 533 34.28 -2.21 14.37
C PRO A 533 33.08 -2.82 15.11
N LEU A 534 33.20 -2.96 16.43
CA LEU A 534 32.10 -3.39 17.31
C LEU A 534 30.88 -2.50 17.08
N THR A 535 29.79 -3.11 16.63
CA THR A 535 28.54 -2.39 16.38
C THR A 535 27.75 -2.21 17.66
N TYR A 536 26.95 -1.14 17.75
CA TYR A 536 26.06 -0.89 18.89
C TYR A 536 25.19 -2.11 19.23
N SER A 537 24.54 -2.71 18.24
CA SER A 537 23.69 -3.89 18.45
C SER A 537 24.43 -5.14 18.91
N GLU A 538 25.76 -5.21 18.71
CA GLU A 538 26.60 -6.29 19.28
C GLU A 538 26.97 -6.01 20.72
N ALA A 539 27.29 -4.77 21.06
CA ALA A 539 27.52 -4.36 22.43
C ALA A 539 26.28 -4.64 23.28
N ALA A 540 25.14 -4.06 22.88
CA ALA A 540 23.90 -4.06 23.65
C ALA A 540 23.15 -5.39 23.73
N LEU A 541 23.66 -6.46 23.09
CA LEU A 541 23.10 -7.81 23.17
C LEU A 541 24.11 -8.85 23.65
N ASP A 542 25.29 -8.42 24.13
CA ASP A 542 26.32 -9.30 24.63
C ASP A 542 26.87 -8.84 25.97
N SER A 543 26.34 -9.42 27.06
CA SER A 543 26.69 -9.08 28.45
C SER A 543 28.16 -9.26 28.85
N ARG A 544 28.99 -9.77 27.94
CA ARG A 544 30.45 -9.88 28.08
C ARG A 544 31.16 -8.61 27.61
N ILE A 545 30.51 -7.79 26.80
CA ILE A 545 31.00 -6.52 26.27
C ILE A 545 30.51 -5.42 27.20
N LYS A 546 31.41 -4.64 27.78
CA LYS A 546 31.06 -3.62 28.78
C LYS A 546 31.73 -2.30 28.44
N PRO A 547 31.01 -1.17 28.47
CA PRO A 547 31.64 0.15 28.45
C PRO A 547 32.64 0.30 29.59
N ASP A 548 33.76 0.98 29.33
CA ASP A 548 34.70 1.36 30.40
C ASP A 548 33.98 2.25 31.42
N ARG A 549 33.94 1.85 32.69
CA ARG A 549 33.38 2.67 33.78
C ARG A 549 34.22 3.95 33.92
N GLN A 550 33.67 5.09 33.48
CA GLN A 550 34.28 6.41 33.67
C GLN A 550 34.23 6.87 35.13
#